data_AF-A0A392MAW6-F1
#
_entry.id   AF-A0A392MAW6-F1
#
_cell.length_a   1.000
_cell.length_b   1.000
_cell.length_c   1.000
_cell.angle_alpha   90.00
_cell.angle_beta   90.00
_cell.angle_gamma   90.00
#
_symmetry.space_group_name_H-M   'P 1'
#
loop_
_entity.id
_entity.type
_entity.pdbx_description
1 polymer ?
#
loop_
_entity_poly.entity_id
_entity_poly.type
_entity_poly.pdbx_seq_one_letter_code
_entity_poly.pdbx_strand_id
1 'polypeptide(L)'
;MARLEILVQKIEFLEDLLVALLLQLMGYSSTKFYAKIIGTDTGGSVRVPASYCGIFGFRPSHGAISKSGVVPMAQSFDTVGWFARDPKILSRVGHVLLPSPQQAAPVRPTQIIIAEDCFQLSSIPYDVVPQIVIKAIQKLYGDDVLRHEILGEYVKAKVPSLKHFMSEENTDQVYNIPSLAALSSAMRLLQRYEFKNNHGEWINAVKPDIGPGISERVSAALSTTEEGIDICHSIIKELHGALTSLLG
;
A
#
# COMPACT_ATOMS: atom_id res chain seq x y z
N MET A 1 14.07 -2.40 -7.28
CA MET A 1 13.53 -2.25 -5.91
C MET A 1 12.02 -2.50 -5.88
N ALA A 2 11.56 -3.69 -6.27
CA ALA A 2 10.15 -4.10 -6.11
C ALA A 2 9.91 -4.82 -4.76
N ARG A 3 10.78 -4.59 -3.78
CA ARG A 3 10.77 -5.25 -2.49
C ARG A 3 10.26 -4.25 -1.47
N LEU A 4 9.12 -4.57 -0.85
CA LEU A 4 8.54 -3.94 0.34
C LEU A 4 7.49 -2.83 0.20
N GLU A 5 6.52 -2.99 -0.69
CA GLU A 5 5.31 -2.16 -0.69
C GLU A 5 4.04 -2.96 -0.32
N ILE A 6 4.18 -4.02 0.48
CA ILE A 6 3.04 -4.84 0.96
C ILE A 6 2.47 -4.33 2.30
N LEU A 7 3.12 -3.41 3.01
CA LEU A 7 2.95 -3.35 4.48
C LEU A 7 2.19 -2.14 5.08
N VAL A 8 1.84 -1.10 4.32
CA VAL A 8 1.24 0.13 4.91
C VAL A 8 -0.29 0.25 4.75
N GLN A 9 -0.98 -0.77 4.26
CA GLN A 9 -2.44 -0.70 4.00
C GLN A 9 -3.33 -1.36 5.04
N LYS A 10 -2.77 -1.77 6.18
CA LYS A 10 -3.41 -2.73 7.06
C LYS A 10 -4.32 -2.18 8.16
N ILE A 11 -4.73 -0.91 8.12
CA ILE A 11 -5.52 -0.33 9.23
C ILE A 11 -7.04 -0.18 8.96
N GLU A 12 -7.54 -0.35 7.72
CA GLU A 12 -9.01 -0.24 7.49
C GLU A 12 -9.64 -1.35 6.61
N PHE A 13 -8.89 -2.37 6.16
CA PHE A 13 -9.39 -3.25 5.07
C PHE A 13 -9.22 -4.77 5.31
N LEU A 14 -9.02 -5.18 6.56
CA LEU A 14 -8.77 -6.59 6.91
C LEU A 14 -10.03 -7.46 6.99
N GLU A 15 -11.21 -6.89 7.17
CA GLU A 15 -12.45 -7.67 7.26
C GLU A 15 -12.91 -8.22 5.89
N ASP A 16 -12.63 -7.49 4.80
CA ASP A 16 -13.07 -7.85 3.45
C ASP A 16 -12.17 -8.88 2.73
N LEU A 17 -10.94 -9.09 3.23
CA LEU A 17 -9.97 -10.02 2.65
C LEU A 17 -10.41 -11.50 2.77
N LEU A 18 -11.22 -11.82 3.80
CA LEU A 18 -11.72 -13.16 4.09
C LEU A 18 -13.00 -13.50 3.34
N VAL A 19 -13.91 -12.54 3.16
CA VAL A 19 -15.16 -12.77 2.43
C VAL A 19 -14.83 -13.16 0.98
N ALA A 20 -13.82 -12.53 0.39
CA ALA A 20 -13.30 -12.90 -0.92
C ALA A 20 -12.67 -14.31 -0.95
N LEU A 21 -11.87 -14.68 0.06
CA LEU A 21 -11.26 -16.01 0.16
C LEU A 21 -12.32 -17.11 0.38
N LEU A 22 -13.37 -16.83 1.15
CA LEU A 22 -14.53 -17.72 1.40
C LEU A 22 -15.41 -17.88 0.16
N LEU A 23 -15.71 -16.80 -0.57
CA LEU A 23 -16.45 -16.87 -1.83
C LEU A 23 -15.71 -17.68 -2.90
N GLN A 24 -14.37 -17.69 -2.85
CA GLN A 24 -13.52 -18.47 -3.74
C GLN A 24 -13.45 -19.96 -3.35
N LEU A 25 -13.51 -20.30 -2.06
CA LEU A 25 -13.69 -21.68 -1.59
C LEU A 25 -15.10 -22.22 -1.90
N MET A 26 -16.10 -21.35 -2.02
CA MET A 26 -17.49 -21.69 -2.37
C MET A 26 -17.77 -21.77 -3.88
N GLY A 27 -16.75 -21.66 -4.74
CA GLY A 27 -16.86 -22.02 -6.16
C GLY A 27 -17.63 -21.03 -7.06
N TYR A 28 -17.86 -19.78 -6.62
CA TYR A 28 -18.47 -18.76 -7.47
C TYR A 28 -17.47 -18.19 -8.48
N SER A 29 -17.30 -18.86 -9.62
CA SER A 29 -16.53 -18.36 -10.77
C SER A 29 -17.37 -18.37 -12.03
N SER A 30 -17.82 -17.20 -12.47
CA SER A 30 -18.07 -16.95 -13.90
C SER A 30 -18.43 -15.49 -14.19
N THR A 31 -17.42 -14.65 -14.41
CA THR A 31 -17.63 -13.49 -15.30
C THR A 31 -16.35 -13.23 -16.08
N LYS A 32 -16.40 -13.47 -17.40
CA LYS A 32 -15.33 -13.11 -18.33
C LYS A 32 -15.28 -11.59 -18.48
N PHE A 33 -14.68 -10.91 -17.51
CA PHE A 33 -14.27 -9.52 -17.68
C PHE A 33 -13.07 -9.49 -18.64
N TYR A 34 -13.23 -8.78 -19.76
CA TYR A 34 -12.11 -8.17 -20.49
C TYR A 34 -11.47 -7.19 -19.51
N ALA A 35 -10.47 -7.67 -18.77
CA ALA A 35 -9.92 -6.97 -17.63
C ALA A 35 -9.29 -5.66 -18.12
N LYS A 36 -9.70 -4.54 -17.52
CA LYS A 36 -8.88 -3.35 -17.50
C LYS A 36 -7.61 -3.75 -16.75
N ILE A 37 -6.53 -4.00 -17.48
CA ILE A 37 -5.28 -4.52 -16.93
C ILE A 37 -4.56 -3.44 -16.13
N ILE A 38 -4.79 -2.15 -16.40
CA ILE A 38 -4.02 -1.03 -15.82
C ILE A 38 -4.89 -0.23 -14.83
N GLY A 39 -4.27 0.20 -13.73
CA GLY A 39 -4.83 1.12 -12.75
C GLY A 39 -3.76 2.01 -12.12
N THR A 40 -4.16 2.89 -11.20
CA THR A 40 -3.26 3.65 -10.33
C THR A 40 -3.39 3.14 -8.91
N ASP A 41 -2.29 3.13 -8.14
CA ASP A 41 -2.24 2.74 -6.74
C ASP A 41 -1.59 3.87 -5.94
N THR A 42 -2.44 4.77 -5.42
CA THR A 42 -2.04 5.89 -4.56
C THR A 42 -2.12 5.49 -3.08
N GLY A 43 -3.22 4.81 -2.73
CA GLY A 43 -3.50 4.34 -1.38
C GLY A 43 -3.91 2.86 -1.34
N GLY A 44 -3.68 2.09 -2.43
CA GLY A 44 -4.03 0.67 -2.51
C GLY A 44 -4.87 0.26 -3.70
N SER A 45 -5.22 1.20 -4.56
CA SER A 45 -6.23 1.02 -5.61
C SER A 45 -5.87 0.02 -6.72
N VAL A 46 -4.68 -0.60 -6.68
CA VAL A 46 -4.37 -1.83 -7.44
C VAL A 46 -4.35 -3.05 -6.53
N ARG A 47 -3.59 -3.01 -5.42
CA ARG A 47 -3.41 -4.19 -4.54
C ARG A 47 -4.69 -4.62 -3.81
N VAL A 48 -5.48 -3.67 -3.32
CA VAL A 48 -6.71 -3.93 -2.55
C VAL A 48 -7.83 -4.54 -3.42
N PRO A 49 -8.26 -3.94 -4.54
CA PRO A 49 -9.28 -4.60 -5.37
C PRO A 49 -8.79 -5.91 -6.00
N ALA A 50 -7.48 -6.08 -6.21
CA ALA A 50 -6.93 -7.36 -6.65
C ALA A 50 -7.16 -8.47 -5.62
N SER A 51 -6.93 -8.18 -4.34
CA SER A 51 -7.16 -9.15 -3.27
C SER A 51 -8.63 -9.51 -3.11
N TYR A 52 -9.55 -8.54 -3.22
CA TYR A 52 -11.00 -8.81 -3.18
C TYR A 52 -11.49 -9.62 -4.38
N CYS A 53 -10.88 -9.45 -5.55
CA CYS A 53 -11.27 -10.16 -6.76
C CYS A 53 -10.53 -11.50 -6.93
N GLY A 54 -9.64 -11.88 -6.00
CA GLY A 54 -8.86 -13.12 -6.12
C GLY A 54 -7.90 -13.14 -7.32
N ILE A 55 -7.36 -11.98 -7.70
CA ILE A 55 -6.41 -11.82 -8.81
C ILE A 55 -5.11 -11.17 -8.31
N PHE A 56 -4.07 -11.18 -9.15
CA PHE A 56 -2.82 -10.49 -8.83
C PHE A 56 -2.93 -9.01 -9.16
N GLY A 57 -2.47 -8.15 -8.24
CA GLY A 57 -2.30 -6.72 -8.44
C GLY A 57 -0.86 -6.34 -8.15
N PHE A 58 -0.16 -5.75 -9.12
CA PHE A 58 1.23 -5.34 -8.98
C PHE A 58 1.35 -3.82 -8.98
N ARG A 59 1.88 -3.28 -7.88
CA ARG A 59 2.36 -1.91 -7.77
C ARG A 59 3.89 -1.92 -7.92
N PRO A 60 4.47 -1.36 -8.99
CA PRO A 60 5.92 -1.21 -9.12
C PRO A 60 6.46 -0.14 -8.17
N SER A 61 7.79 -0.02 -8.10
CA SER A 61 8.45 1.12 -7.43
C SER A 61 7.87 2.44 -7.95
N HIS A 62 7.67 3.40 -7.04
CA HIS A 62 7.23 4.74 -7.41
C HIS A 62 8.15 5.35 -8.48
N GLY A 63 7.56 5.93 -9.52
CA GLY A 63 8.29 6.51 -10.66
C GLY A 63 8.82 5.51 -11.69
N ALA A 64 8.68 4.19 -11.50
CA ALA A 64 9.15 3.19 -12.47
C ALA A 64 8.41 3.25 -13.82
N ILE A 65 7.17 3.72 -13.81
CA ILE A 65 6.35 3.93 -15.01
C ILE A 65 5.97 5.42 -15.06
N SER A 66 6.10 6.03 -16.24
CA SER A 66 5.68 7.41 -16.46
C SER A 66 4.21 7.60 -16.12
N LYS A 67 3.91 8.70 -15.43
CA LYS A 67 2.55 9.14 -15.09
C LYS A 67 1.99 10.15 -16.08
N SER A 68 2.67 10.37 -17.21
CA SER A 68 2.19 11.27 -18.25
C SER A 68 0.80 10.84 -18.74
N GLY A 69 -0.15 11.77 -18.76
CA GLY A 69 -1.54 11.51 -19.13
C GLY A 69 -2.41 10.87 -18.03
N VAL A 70 -1.85 10.61 -16.84
CA VAL A 70 -2.62 10.15 -15.68
C VAL A 70 -3.17 11.37 -14.94
N VAL A 71 -4.47 11.36 -14.62
CA VAL A 71 -5.07 12.38 -13.75
C VAL A 71 -4.47 12.21 -12.34
N PRO A 72 -3.74 13.22 -11.81
CA PRO A 72 -3.06 13.09 -10.54
C PRO A 72 -4.06 13.05 -9.40
N MET A 73 -3.82 12.20 -8.40
CA MET A 73 -4.57 12.19 -7.13
C MET A 73 -3.69 12.78 -6.03
N ALA A 74 -2.54 12.15 -5.80
CA ALA A 74 -1.51 12.61 -4.89
C ALA A 74 -0.15 12.13 -5.42
N GLN A 75 0.55 12.99 -6.14
CA GLN A 75 1.72 12.66 -6.94
C GLN A 75 2.84 12.01 -6.14
N SER A 76 2.97 12.34 -4.85
CA SER A 76 3.93 11.71 -3.94
C SER A 76 3.69 10.21 -3.77
N PHE A 77 2.49 9.71 -4.06
CA PHE A 77 2.12 8.30 -3.90
C PHE A 77 1.62 7.64 -5.19
N ASP A 78 1.08 8.42 -6.12
CA ASP A 78 0.53 7.91 -7.39
C ASP A 78 1.53 7.01 -8.09
N THR A 79 1.10 5.78 -8.38
CA THR A 79 1.91 4.78 -9.07
C THR A 79 1.03 4.02 -10.05
N VAL A 80 1.44 3.94 -11.33
CA VAL A 80 0.74 3.10 -12.31
C VAL A 80 1.05 1.64 -12.01
N GLY A 81 0.01 0.84 -11.84
CA GLY A 81 0.09 -0.60 -11.59
C GLY A 81 -0.82 -1.39 -12.52
N TRP A 82 -0.77 -2.71 -12.40
CA TRP A 82 -1.57 -3.58 -13.25
C TRP A 82 -2.06 -4.85 -12.55
N PHE A 83 -3.07 -5.46 -13.16
CA PHE A 83 -3.77 -6.64 -12.71
C PHE A 83 -3.52 -7.82 -13.65
N ALA A 84 -3.49 -9.03 -13.12
CA ALA A 84 -3.52 -10.24 -13.93
C ALA A 84 -4.16 -11.41 -13.17
N ARG A 85 -4.80 -12.33 -13.90
CA ARG A 85 -5.32 -13.59 -13.34
C ARG A 85 -4.25 -14.67 -13.18
N ASP A 86 -3.09 -14.47 -13.78
CA ASP A 86 -2.01 -15.46 -13.84
C ASP A 86 -0.66 -14.76 -13.63
N PRO A 87 0.26 -15.33 -12.83
CA PRO A 87 1.54 -14.70 -12.53
C PRO A 87 2.46 -14.59 -13.74
N LYS A 88 2.35 -15.47 -14.76
CA LYS A 88 3.12 -15.35 -16.00
C LYS A 88 2.60 -14.16 -16.81
N ILE A 89 1.29 -13.94 -16.87
CA ILE A 89 0.72 -12.73 -17.49
C ILE A 89 1.17 -11.47 -16.73
N LEU A 90 1.11 -11.49 -15.39
CA LEU A 90 1.57 -10.37 -14.55
C LEU A 90 3.02 -9.99 -14.89
N SER A 91 3.90 -11.00 -14.99
CA SER A 91 5.30 -10.83 -15.35
C SER A 91 5.49 -10.32 -16.78
N ARG A 92 4.74 -10.85 -17.76
CA ARG A 92 4.83 -10.41 -19.17
C ARG A 92 4.45 -8.94 -19.34
N VAL A 93 3.41 -8.47 -18.64
CA VAL A 93 3.05 -7.05 -18.62
C VAL A 93 4.19 -6.22 -18.03
N GLY A 94 4.83 -6.69 -16.95
CA GLY A 94 6.01 -6.04 -16.36
C GLY A 94 7.18 -5.89 -17.34
N HIS A 95 7.45 -6.89 -18.18
CA HIS A 95 8.50 -6.80 -19.22
C HIS A 95 8.23 -5.74 -20.29
N VAL A 96 6.96 -5.35 -20.49
CA VAL A 96 6.57 -4.30 -21.44
C VAL A 96 6.59 -2.92 -20.79
N LEU A 97 6.06 -2.81 -19.56
CA LEU A 97 5.85 -1.52 -18.92
C LEU A 97 7.06 -0.99 -18.15
N LEU A 98 7.89 -1.88 -17.60
CA LEU A 98 9.04 -1.47 -16.81
C LEU A 98 10.25 -1.20 -17.70
N PRO A 99 11.13 -0.27 -17.32
CA PRO A 99 12.43 -0.12 -17.94
C PRO A 99 13.13 -1.48 -17.96
N SER A 100 13.60 -1.91 -19.13
CA SER A 100 14.19 -3.24 -19.29
C SER A 100 15.31 -3.43 -18.25
N PRO A 101 15.22 -4.40 -17.34
CA PRO A 101 16.38 -4.78 -16.58
C PRO A 101 17.42 -5.30 -17.60
N GLN A 102 18.66 -4.82 -17.52
CA GLN A 102 19.78 -5.58 -18.06
C GLN A 102 19.64 -7.00 -17.50
N GLN A 103 19.56 -8.03 -18.36
CA GLN A 103 19.26 -9.43 -18.02
C GLN A 103 19.76 -9.81 -16.62
N ALA A 104 18.91 -9.61 -15.61
CA ALA A 104 19.27 -9.86 -14.24
C ALA A 104 18.84 -11.29 -13.94
N ALA A 105 19.79 -12.09 -13.46
CA ALA A 105 19.49 -13.43 -12.97
C ALA A 105 18.35 -13.38 -11.94
N PRO A 106 17.57 -14.46 -11.79
CA PRO A 106 16.54 -14.54 -10.76
C PRO A 106 17.11 -14.14 -9.39
N VAL A 107 16.59 -13.05 -8.81
CA VAL A 107 17.12 -12.54 -7.54
C VAL A 107 16.55 -13.37 -6.40
N ARG A 108 17.36 -14.25 -5.82
CA ARG A 108 17.00 -14.94 -4.57
C ARG A 108 16.97 -13.91 -3.43
N PRO A 109 15.92 -13.87 -2.58
CA PRO A 109 15.93 -13.02 -1.41
C PRO A 109 17.02 -13.50 -0.44
N THR A 110 17.83 -12.56 0.05
CA THR A 110 18.78 -12.76 1.15
C THR A 110 18.08 -12.70 2.50
N GLN A 111 16.94 -11.99 2.55
CA GLN A 111 16.14 -11.80 3.73
C GLN A 111 14.66 -11.64 3.37
N ILE A 112 13.78 -12.19 4.20
CA ILE A 112 12.33 -12.00 4.17
C ILE A 112 11.89 -11.69 5.61
N ILE A 113 11.21 -10.56 5.78
CA ILE A 113 10.81 -10.06 7.11
C ILE A 113 9.30 -10.24 7.27
N ILE A 114 8.91 -10.90 8.36
CA ILE A 114 7.53 -10.99 8.83
C ILE A 114 7.30 -9.87 9.84
N ALA A 115 6.41 -8.93 9.50
CA ALA A 115 5.98 -7.88 10.41
C ALA A 115 4.86 -8.40 11.32
N GLU A 116 5.26 -8.83 12.50
CA GLU A 116 4.44 -9.59 13.45
C GLU A 116 3.19 -8.84 13.89
N ASP A 117 3.39 -7.62 14.35
CA ASP A 117 2.33 -6.71 14.80
C ASP A 117 1.30 -6.45 13.69
N CYS A 118 1.77 -6.28 12.45
CA CYS A 118 0.87 -6.14 11.31
C CYS A 118 0.03 -7.41 11.13
N PHE A 119 0.59 -8.61 11.28
CA PHE A 119 -0.17 -9.86 11.22
C PHE A 119 -1.19 -10.00 12.36
N GLN A 120 -0.89 -9.49 13.55
CA GLN A 120 -1.79 -9.49 14.70
C GLN A 120 -3.05 -8.62 14.50
N LEU A 121 -3.02 -7.61 13.63
CA LEU A 121 -4.21 -6.83 13.27
C LEU A 121 -5.28 -7.65 12.53
N SER A 122 -4.91 -8.82 11.98
CA SER A 122 -5.83 -9.69 11.27
C SER A 122 -6.88 -10.28 12.20
N SER A 123 -8.15 -10.26 11.77
CA SER A 123 -9.23 -11.01 12.44
C SER A 123 -9.10 -12.52 12.27
N ILE A 124 -8.27 -12.98 11.31
CA ILE A 124 -7.90 -14.39 11.17
C ILE A 124 -6.92 -14.79 12.29
N PRO A 125 -7.14 -15.93 12.96
CA PRO A 125 -6.19 -16.49 13.91
C PRO A 125 -4.76 -16.55 13.34
N TYR A 126 -3.81 -16.12 14.15
CA TYR A 126 -2.39 -15.99 13.78
C TYR A 126 -1.75 -17.33 13.35
N ASP A 127 -2.24 -18.45 13.87
CA ASP A 127 -1.81 -19.80 13.53
C ASP A 127 -2.23 -20.26 12.12
N VAL A 128 -3.09 -19.50 11.43
CA VAL A 128 -3.55 -19.82 10.08
C VAL A 128 -2.68 -19.11 9.03
N VAL A 129 -2.76 -17.79 8.91
CA VAL A 129 -2.13 -17.07 7.78
C VAL A 129 -0.62 -16.92 7.93
N PRO A 130 -0.10 -16.30 9.01
CA PRO A 130 1.35 -16.18 9.25
C PRO A 130 2.09 -17.51 9.15
N GLN A 131 1.57 -18.56 9.79
CA GLN A 131 2.21 -19.88 9.79
C GLN A 131 2.25 -20.53 8.40
N ILE A 132 1.20 -20.39 7.59
CA ILE A 132 1.20 -20.88 6.21
C ILE A 132 2.24 -20.12 5.37
N VAL A 133 2.32 -18.80 5.54
CA VAL A 133 3.29 -17.95 4.84
C VAL A 133 4.72 -18.32 5.23
N ILE A 134 4.98 -18.47 6.53
CA ILE A 134 6.27 -18.89 7.08
C ILE A 134 6.67 -20.25 6.50
N LYS A 135 5.81 -21.27 6.60
CA LYS A 135 6.09 -22.61 6.05
C LYS A 135 6.36 -22.58 4.55
N ALA A 136 5.64 -21.75 3.79
CA ALA A 136 5.87 -21.58 2.37
C ALA A 136 7.24 -20.94 2.08
N ILE A 137 7.63 -19.91 2.85
CA ILE A 137 8.94 -19.27 2.75
C ILE A 137 10.05 -20.27 3.06
N GLN A 138 9.94 -20.98 4.18
CA GLN A 138 10.93 -21.97 4.61
C GLN A 138 11.11 -23.06 3.55
N LYS A 139 10.01 -23.57 2.99
CA LYS A 139 10.03 -24.55 1.91
C LYS A 139 10.69 -24.05 0.63
N LEU A 140 10.47 -22.77 0.26
CA LEU A 140 10.94 -22.21 -1.01
C LEU A 140 12.36 -21.65 -0.93
N TYR A 141 12.76 -21.10 0.21
CA TYR A 141 13.96 -20.29 0.35
C TYR A 141 14.91 -20.72 1.47
N GLY A 142 14.45 -21.58 2.39
CA GLY A 142 15.21 -21.99 3.59
C GLY A 142 14.82 -21.18 4.83
N ASP A 143 15.23 -21.67 6.00
CA ASP A 143 14.97 -21.01 7.29
C ASP A 143 15.89 -19.80 7.52
N ASP A 144 17.07 -19.80 6.90
CA ASP A 144 18.14 -18.81 7.08
C ASP A 144 17.76 -17.40 6.60
N VAL A 145 16.83 -17.30 5.65
CA VAL A 145 16.37 -16.01 5.10
C VAL A 145 15.27 -15.36 5.94
N LEU A 146 14.64 -16.09 6.86
CA LEU A 146 13.48 -15.60 7.60
C LEU A 146 13.91 -14.73 8.78
N ARG A 147 13.26 -13.56 8.91
CA ARG A 147 13.37 -12.65 10.04
C ARG A 147 11.99 -12.22 10.48
N HIS A 148 11.87 -11.87 11.75
CA HIS A 148 10.66 -11.34 12.36
C HIS A 148 10.95 -9.94 12.90
N GLU A 149 10.00 -9.03 12.74
CA GLU A 149 10.15 -7.63 13.16
C GLU A 149 8.83 -7.11 13.74
N ILE A 150 8.93 -6.24 14.74
CA ILE A 150 7.79 -5.43 15.21
C ILE A 150 7.86 -4.12 14.44
N LEU A 151 7.15 -4.05 13.31
CA LEU A 151 7.32 -2.95 12.35
C LEU A 151 6.99 -1.59 12.99
N GLY A 152 5.96 -1.55 13.83
CA GLY A 152 5.52 -0.36 14.52
C GLY A 152 6.62 0.26 15.38
N GLU A 153 7.31 -0.55 16.18
CA GLU A 153 8.41 -0.08 17.02
C GLU A 153 9.63 0.29 16.17
N TYR A 154 9.92 -0.46 15.10
CA TYR A 154 10.98 -0.11 14.16
C TYR A 154 10.75 1.26 13.51
N VAL A 155 9.55 1.49 12.97
CA VAL A 155 9.16 2.76 12.34
C VAL A 155 9.23 3.89 13.35
N LYS A 156 8.67 3.70 14.55
CA LYS A 156 8.72 4.69 15.64
C LYS A 156 10.15 5.10 15.98
N ALA A 157 11.08 4.15 16.02
CA ALA A 157 12.48 4.40 16.33
C ALA A 157 13.27 5.04 15.18
N LYS A 158 12.91 4.79 13.92
CA LYS A 158 13.69 5.19 12.74
C LYS A 158 13.12 6.37 11.95
N VAL A 159 11.90 6.80 12.25
CA VAL A 159 11.20 7.91 11.58
C VAL A 159 10.89 9.01 12.61
N PRO A 160 11.89 9.79 13.06
CA PRO A 160 11.73 10.76 14.15
C PRO A 160 10.73 11.87 13.85
N SER A 161 10.51 12.25 12.59
CA SER A 161 9.52 13.26 12.21
C SER A 161 8.09 12.81 12.48
N LEU A 162 7.86 11.50 12.64
CA LEU A 162 6.55 10.91 12.89
C LEU A 162 5.92 11.37 14.22
N LYS A 163 6.73 11.77 15.20
CA LYS A 163 6.27 12.24 16.51
C LYS A 163 5.21 13.34 16.46
N HIS A 164 5.21 14.17 15.41
CA HIS A 164 4.23 15.24 15.20
C HIS A 164 2.80 14.71 14.94
N PHE A 165 2.70 13.47 14.47
CA PHE A 165 1.43 12.80 14.19
C PHE A 165 1.07 11.73 15.24
N MET A 166 1.92 11.52 16.24
CA MET A 166 1.66 10.60 17.34
C MET A 166 0.91 11.35 18.44
N SER A 167 -0.40 11.18 18.53
CA SER A 167 -1.22 11.70 19.65
C SER A 167 -1.41 10.63 20.74
N GLU A 168 -1.59 11.09 21.99
CA GLU A 168 -1.92 10.21 23.13
C GLU A 168 -3.33 9.57 22.99
N GLU A 169 -4.22 10.14 22.19
CA GLU A 169 -5.60 9.64 21.99
C GLU A 169 -5.70 8.36 21.13
N ASN A 170 -4.61 7.90 20.54
CA ASN A 170 -4.57 6.72 19.67
C ASN A 170 -4.27 5.40 20.41
N THR A 171 -4.06 5.43 21.72
CA THR A 171 -3.59 4.26 22.50
C THR A 171 -4.67 3.23 22.83
N ASP A 172 -5.96 3.58 22.69
CA ASP A 172 -7.07 2.76 23.21
C ASP A 172 -7.84 1.98 22.14
N GLN A 173 -7.36 1.93 20.90
CA GLN A 173 -7.98 1.11 19.84
C GLN A 173 -7.29 -0.26 19.75
N VAL A 174 -8.07 -1.33 20.00
CA VAL A 174 -7.65 -2.75 20.00
C VAL A 174 -6.94 -3.19 18.70
N TYR A 175 -7.09 -2.42 17.61
CA TYR A 175 -6.50 -2.67 16.30
C TYR A 175 -5.64 -1.50 15.81
N ASN A 176 -4.82 -0.92 16.69
CA ASN A 176 -3.96 0.19 16.30
C ASN A 176 -2.49 -0.05 16.63
N ILE A 177 -1.63 0.03 15.60
CA ILE A 177 -0.19 0.19 15.77
C ILE A 177 0.08 1.70 15.69
N PRO A 178 0.35 2.39 16.81
CA PRO A 178 0.28 3.86 16.86
C PRO A 178 1.16 4.58 15.84
N SER A 179 2.38 4.07 15.59
CA SER A 179 3.28 4.62 14.58
C SER A 179 2.76 4.42 13.16
N LEU A 180 2.11 3.30 12.85
CA LEU A 180 1.52 3.07 11.53
C LEU A 180 0.24 3.89 11.33
N ALA A 181 -0.55 4.13 12.38
CA ALA A 181 -1.65 5.10 12.32
C ALA A 181 -1.14 6.53 12.14
N ALA A 182 -0.08 6.94 12.84
CA ALA A 182 0.56 8.23 12.62
C ALA A 182 1.06 8.37 11.17
N LEU A 183 1.62 7.31 10.58
CA LEU A 183 2.02 7.29 9.17
C LEU A 183 0.81 7.45 8.24
N SER A 184 -0.29 6.74 8.52
CA SER A 184 -1.55 6.87 7.79
C SER A 184 -2.09 8.30 7.85
N SER A 185 -2.07 8.93 9.02
CA SER A 185 -2.49 10.33 9.20
C SER A 185 -1.61 11.31 8.40
N ALA A 186 -0.29 11.16 8.46
CA ALA A 186 0.64 11.97 7.68
C ALA A 186 0.44 11.79 6.16
N MET A 187 0.22 10.54 5.71
CA MET A 187 -0.10 10.23 4.31
C MET A 187 -1.41 10.87 3.88
N ARG A 188 -2.48 10.74 4.68
CA ARG A 188 -3.80 11.34 4.38
C ARG A 188 -3.73 12.86 4.30
N LEU A 189 -2.94 13.51 5.17
CA LEU A 189 -2.72 14.96 5.12
C LEU A 189 -2.07 15.37 3.79
N LEU A 190 -0.97 14.72 3.42
CA LEU A 190 -0.27 15.03 2.16
C LEU A 190 -1.14 14.75 0.94
N GLN A 191 -1.88 13.63 0.93
CA GLN A 191 -2.82 13.31 -0.16
C GLN A 191 -3.89 14.39 -0.34
N ARG A 192 -4.46 14.89 0.76
CA ARG A 192 -5.47 15.96 0.73
C ARG A 192 -4.88 17.26 0.18
N TYR A 193 -3.69 17.63 0.63
CA TYR A 193 -2.99 18.82 0.16
C TYR A 193 -2.66 18.76 -1.33
N GLU A 194 -2.09 17.65 -1.81
CA GLU A 194 -1.78 17.46 -3.23
C GLU A 194 -3.06 17.42 -4.08
N PHE A 195 -4.11 16.74 -3.61
CA PHE A 195 -5.41 16.72 -4.28
C PHE A 195 -5.98 18.14 -4.44
N LYS A 196 -5.93 18.95 -3.38
CA LYS A 196 -6.36 20.35 -3.41
C LYS A 196 -5.57 21.16 -4.44
N ASN A 197 -4.25 21.00 -4.49
CA ASN A 197 -3.41 21.72 -5.45
C ASN A 197 -3.71 21.33 -6.90
N ASN A 198 -4.11 20.08 -7.14
CA ASN A 198 -4.44 19.58 -8.47
C ASN A 198 -5.84 19.99 -8.94
N HIS A 199 -6.83 19.92 -8.05
CA HIS A 199 -8.25 19.96 -8.43
C HIS A 199 -9.03 21.11 -7.80
N GLY A 200 -8.46 21.84 -6.85
CA GLY A 200 -9.17 22.83 -6.04
C GLY A 200 -9.79 23.95 -6.87
N GLU A 201 -9.05 24.49 -7.84
CA GLU A 201 -9.58 25.52 -8.75
C GLU A 201 -10.76 24.99 -9.57
N TRP A 202 -10.61 23.81 -10.17
CA TRP A 202 -11.65 23.19 -10.99
C TRP A 202 -12.90 22.87 -10.18
N ILE A 203 -12.77 22.31 -8.98
CA ILE A 203 -13.91 21.98 -8.11
C ILE A 203 -14.66 23.25 -7.72
N ASN A 204 -13.95 24.32 -7.35
CA ASN A 204 -14.57 25.59 -6.97
C ASN A 204 -15.29 26.27 -8.15
N ALA A 205 -14.72 26.17 -9.36
CA ALA A 205 -15.30 26.76 -10.56
C ALA A 205 -16.50 25.97 -11.10
N VAL A 206 -16.37 24.64 -11.21
CA VAL A 206 -17.35 23.77 -11.88
C VAL A 206 -18.44 23.31 -10.92
N LYS A 207 -18.16 23.22 -9.61
CA LYS A 207 -19.08 22.69 -8.59
C LYS A 207 -19.72 21.36 -9.03
N PRO A 208 -18.90 20.35 -9.35
CA PRO A 208 -19.40 19.08 -9.85
C PRO A 208 -20.33 18.41 -8.83
N ASP A 209 -21.29 17.63 -9.32
CA ASP A 209 -22.09 16.74 -8.49
C ASP A 209 -21.21 15.56 -8.02
N ILE A 210 -20.90 15.52 -6.73
CA ILE A 210 -20.05 14.52 -6.11
C ILE A 210 -20.90 13.72 -5.13
N GLY A 211 -20.99 12.42 -5.35
CA GLY A 211 -21.79 11.52 -4.54
C GLY A 211 -21.37 11.49 -3.05
N PRO A 212 -22.27 10.99 -2.18
CA PRO A 212 -22.03 10.90 -0.73
C PRO A 212 -20.79 10.04 -0.41
N GLY A 213 -20.06 10.41 0.64
CA GLY A 213 -18.80 9.79 1.04
C GLY A 213 -17.56 10.29 0.29
N ILE A 214 -17.72 10.78 -0.94
CA ILE A 214 -16.64 11.44 -1.70
C ILE A 214 -16.67 12.94 -1.44
N SER A 215 -17.85 13.54 -1.37
CA SER A 215 -18.03 14.99 -1.15
C SER A 215 -17.41 15.45 0.18
N GLU A 216 -17.51 14.67 1.25
CA GLU A 216 -16.92 14.99 2.56
C GLU A 216 -15.39 14.92 2.50
N ARG A 217 -14.83 13.92 1.80
CA ARG A 217 -13.38 13.79 1.62
C ARG A 217 -12.82 14.91 0.75
N VAL A 218 -13.55 15.30 -0.30
CA VAL A 218 -13.21 16.44 -1.14
C VAL A 218 -13.26 17.73 -0.34
N SER A 219 -14.32 17.95 0.44
CA SER A 219 -14.44 19.11 1.34
C SER A 219 -13.26 19.19 2.32
N ALA A 220 -12.92 18.08 2.99
CA ALA A 220 -11.76 18.00 3.88
C ALA A 220 -10.44 18.26 3.15
N ALA A 221 -10.31 17.86 1.89
CA ALA A 221 -9.13 18.17 1.08
C ALA A 221 -9.05 19.67 0.75
N LEU A 222 -10.15 20.29 0.32
CA LEU A 222 -10.20 21.71 0.00
C LEU A 222 -9.90 22.61 1.21
N SER A 223 -10.29 22.18 2.41
CA SER A 223 -9.98 22.90 3.66
C SER A 223 -8.56 22.68 4.19
N THR A 224 -7.76 21.80 3.57
CA THR A 224 -6.40 21.49 4.04
C THR A 224 -5.45 22.69 3.83
N THR A 225 -4.67 23.03 4.85
CA THR A 225 -3.64 24.08 4.83
C THR A 225 -2.27 23.49 4.46
N GLU A 226 -1.26 24.35 4.28
CA GLU A 226 0.13 23.90 4.06
C GLU A 226 0.86 23.46 5.34
N GLU A 227 0.23 23.62 6.50
CA GLU A 227 0.81 23.28 7.80
C GLU A 227 1.11 21.78 7.90
N GLY A 228 2.35 21.45 8.28
CA GLY A 228 2.80 20.06 8.47
C GLY A 228 3.18 19.31 7.18
N ILE A 229 3.06 19.95 6.00
CA ILE A 229 3.39 19.31 4.71
C ILE A 229 4.91 19.07 4.56
N ASP A 230 5.75 19.97 5.07
CA ASP A 230 7.19 19.78 5.17
C ASP A 230 7.57 18.58 6.07
N ILE A 231 6.82 18.38 7.15
CA ILE A 231 6.96 17.23 8.04
C ILE A 231 6.56 15.94 7.31
N CYS A 232 5.47 15.94 6.55
CA CYS A 232 5.07 14.78 5.73
C CYS A 232 6.18 14.35 4.75
N HIS A 233 6.83 15.30 4.07
CA HIS A 233 7.95 14.98 3.18
C HIS A 233 9.16 14.44 3.93
N SER A 234 9.44 14.98 5.12
CA SER A 234 10.51 14.48 6.00
C SER A 234 10.24 13.03 6.44
N ILE A 235 9.00 12.71 6.81
CA ILE A 235 8.54 11.36 7.15
C ILE A 235 8.77 10.39 5.97
N ILE A 236 8.41 10.78 4.74
CA ILE A 236 8.63 9.93 3.55
C ILE A 236 10.11 9.62 3.37
N LYS A 237 10.97 10.64 3.46
CA LYS A 237 12.42 10.48 3.30
C LYS A 237 13.02 9.57 4.37
N GLU A 238 12.65 9.80 5.63
CA GLU A 238 13.09 9.00 6.76
C GLU A 238 12.61 7.55 6.64
N LEU A 239 11.33 7.33 6.30
CA LEU A 239 10.76 6.00 6.11
C LEU A 239 11.46 5.25 4.96
N HIS A 240 11.75 5.91 3.84
CA HIS A 240 12.53 5.30 2.76
C HIS A 240 13.93 4.88 3.24
N GLY A 241 14.62 5.72 3.99
CA GLY A 241 15.93 5.38 4.56
C GLY A 241 15.84 4.21 5.56
N ALA A 242 14.82 4.21 6.41
CA ALA A 242 14.56 3.16 7.38
C ALA A 242 14.29 1.82 6.70
N LEU A 243 13.36 1.78 5.73
CA LEU A 243 13.02 0.55 5.00
C LEU A 243 14.17 0.05 4.12
N THR A 244 14.95 0.95 3.51
CA THR A 244 16.17 0.56 2.78
C THR A 244 17.17 -0.13 3.73
N SER A 245 17.39 0.44 4.92
CA SER A 245 18.29 -0.15 5.91
C SER A 245 17.78 -1.50 6.44
N LEU A 246 16.46 -1.62 6.64
CA LEU A 246 15.83 -2.83 7.15
C LEU A 246 15.94 -4.02 6.19
N LEU A 247 15.90 -3.76 4.88
CA LEU A 247 15.87 -4.79 3.85
C LEU A 247 17.24 -5.24 3.35
N GLY A 248 18.28 -4.46 3.64
CA GLY A 248 19.62 -4.63 3.04
C GLY A 248 19.61 -4.40 1.53
#